data_AF-A0A433VJ21-F1
#
_entry.id   AF-A0A433VJ21-F1
#
_cell.length_a   1.000
_cell.length_b   1.000
_cell.length_c   1.000
_cell.angle_alpha   90.00
_cell.angle_beta   90.00
_cell.angle_gamma   90.00
#
_symmetry.space_group_name_H-M   'P 1'
#
loop_
_entity.id
_entity.type
_entity.pdbx_description
1 polymer ?
#
loop_
_entity_poly.entity_id
_entity_poly.type
_entity_poly.pdbx_seq_one_letter_code
_entity_poly.pdbx_strand_id
1 'polypeptide(L)'
;MTTNFIFVLDSDKKPLTMCTAGLARKLLDSQKAALFKWYPTTIILKKSADLLPLPYLELRIDPGSKFTGIALVDIETETIVWAMEERTSWIIYF
;
A
#
# COMPACT_ATOMS: atom_id res chain seq x y z
N MET A 1 -11.66 -4.39 12.82
CA MET A 1 -11.63 -3.84 11.44
C MET A 1 -10.17 -3.62 11.08
N THR A 2 -9.56 -4.55 10.35
CA THR A 2 -8.19 -4.39 9.86
C THR A 2 -8.19 -3.29 8.81
N THR A 3 -7.31 -2.30 8.98
CA THR A 3 -7.17 -1.20 8.02
C THR A 3 -6.11 -1.60 7.00
N ASN A 4 -6.35 -1.27 5.73
CA ASN A 4 -5.35 -1.46 4.67
C ASN A 4 -4.04 -0.77 5.05
N PHE A 5 -2.93 -1.49 4.88
CA PHE A 5 -1.61 -0.88 5.00
C PHE A 5 -1.40 0.14 3.88
N ILE A 6 -0.52 1.09 4.15
CA ILE A 6 -0.18 2.21 3.27
C ILE A 6 1.19 1.91 2.67
N PHE A 7 1.29 2.09 1.35
CA PHE A 7 2.55 1.95 0.64
C PHE A 7 3.50 3.08 1.04
N VAL A 8 4.77 2.74 1.28
CA VAL A 8 5.78 3.69 1.70
C VAL A 8 6.92 3.67 0.69
N LEU A 9 7.27 4.85 0.20
CA LEU A 9 8.45 5.07 -0.62
C LEU A 9 9.48 5.86 0.17
N ASP A 10 10.75 5.56 -0.08
CA ASP A 10 11.83 6.42 0.33
C ASP A 10 11.93 7.68 -0.56
N SER A 11 12.74 8.66 -0.14
CA SER A 11 13.06 9.87 -0.92
C SER A 11 13.61 9.58 -2.33
N ASP A 12 14.30 8.44 -2.52
CA ASP A 12 14.76 7.92 -3.82
C ASP A 12 13.65 7.17 -4.63
N LYS A 13 12.41 7.18 -4.16
CA LYS A 13 11.27 6.39 -4.70
C LYS A 13 11.47 4.87 -4.63
N LYS A 14 12.37 4.39 -3.77
CA LYS A 14 12.53 2.96 -3.48
C LYS A 14 11.41 2.49 -2.55
N PRO A 15 10.76 1.35 -2.81
CA PRO A 15 9.74 0.81 -1.92
C PRO A 15 10.36 0.41 -0.57
N LEU A 16 9.67 0.77 0.50
CA LEU A 16 9.96 0.37 1.88
C LEU A 16 8.82 -0.49 2.42
N THR A 17 9.04 -1.11 3.57
CA THR A 17 8.01 -1.88 4.27
C THR A 17 6.76 -1.03 4.46
N MET A 18 5.61 -1.59 4.08
CA MET A 18 4.33 -0.89 4.23
C MET A 18 4.05 -0.60 5.72
N CYS A 19 3.23 0.42 5.98
CA CYS A 19 2.90 0.81 7.34
C CYS A 19 1.40 0.85 7.59
N THR A 20 1.01 0.81 8.87
CA THR A 20 -0.39 1.00 9.23
C THR A 20 -0.84 2.43 8.92
N ALA A 21 -2.13 2.62 8.64
CA ALA A 21 -2.71 3.94 8.42
C ALA A 21 -2.44 4.91 9.59
N GLY A 22 -2.38 4.40 10.82
CA GLY A 22 -2.02 5.18 12.01
C GLY A 22 -0.58 5.70 11.98
N LEU A 23 0.38 4.89 11.53
CA LEU A 23 1.77 5.33 11.38
C LEU A 23 1.91 6.32 10.22
N ALA A 24 1.26 6.06 9.08
CA ALA A 24 1.24 6.98 7.94
C ALA A 24 0.73 8.37 8.36
N ARG A 25 -0.37 8.42 9.13
CA ARG A 25 -0.92 9.68 9.65
C ARG A 25 0.09 10.41 10.54
N LYS A 26 0.72 9.71 11.49
CA LYS A 26 1.77 10.30 12.34
C LYS A 26 2.93 10.89 11.50
N LEU A 27 3.34 10.22 10.43
CA LEU A 27 4.42 10.70 9.55
C LEU A 27 4.00 11.93 8.73
N LEU A 28 2.76 11.98 8.26
CA LEU A 28 2.20 13.12 7.55
C LEU A 28 2.01 14.32 8.48
N ASP A 29 1.41 14.11 9.66
CA ASP A 29 1.16 15.16 10.67
C ASP A 29 2.48 15.76 11.18
N SER A 30 3.51 14.92 11.38
CA SER A 30 4.85 15.37 11.76
C SER A 30 5.69 15.91 10.59
N GLN A 31 5.09 16.05 9.39
CA GLN A 31 5.74 16.58 8.19
C GLN A 31 7.01 15.80 7.78
N LYS A 32 7.14 14.53 8.17
CA LYS A 32 8.26 13.64 7.80
C LYS A 32 8.02 12.90 6.49
N ALA A 33 6.77 12.81 6.06
CA ALA A 33 6.37 12.25 4.79
C ALA A 33 5.47 13.24 4.01
N ALA A 34 5.23 12.95 2.75
CA ALA A 34 4.23 13.59 1.91
C ALA A 34 3.36 12.53 1.23
N LEU A 35 2.15 12.90 0.83
CA LEU A 35 1.32 12.04 0.00
C LEU A 35 1.93 11.95 -1.40
N PHE A 36 2.17 10.73 -1.88
CA PHE A 36 2.71 10.46 -3.22
C PHE A 36 1.61 10.06 -4.21
N LYS A 37 0.70 9.17 -3.79
CA LYS A 37 -0.44 8.72 -4.60
C LYS A 37 -1.66 8.50 -3.70
N TRP A 38 -2.85 8.88 -4.18
CA TRP A 38 -4.11 8.67 -3.46
C TRP A 38 -4.57 7.22 -3.46
N TYR A 39 -4.48 6.51 -4.60
CA TYR A 39 -4.88 5.10 -4.68
C TYR A 39 -3.98 4.25 -5.61
N PRO A 40 -3.43 3.12 -5.11
CA PRO A 40 -3.39 2.77 -3.69
C PRO A 40 -2.66 3.86 -2.90
N THR A 41 -3.13 4.14 -1.68
CA THR A 41 -2.57 5.21 -0.85
C THR A 41 -1.10 4.95 -0.64
N THR A 42 -0.28 5.89 -1.10
CA THR A 42 1.18 5.81 -1.06
C THR A 42 1.73 7.10 -0.48
N ILE A 43 2.59 6.99 0.53
CA ILE A 43 3.34 8.12 1.09
C ILE A 43 4.82 8.01 0.72
N ILE A 44 5.49 9.14 0.62
CA ILE A 44 6.93 9.23 0.39
C ILE A 44 7.62 9.92 1.57
N LEU A 45 8.68 9.32 2.09
CA LEU A 45 9.49 9.90 3.15
C LEU A 45 10.35 11.05 2.60
N LYS A 46 10.53 12.12 3.38
CA LYS A 46 11.34 13.28 2.98
C LYS A 46 12.85 13.07 3.13
N LYS A 47 13.25 12.03 3.85
CA LYS A 47 14.66 11.68 4.07
C LYS A 47 14.86 10.21 3.73
N SER A 48 16.06 9.89 3.24
CA SER A 48 16.44 8.51 3.01
C SER A 48 16.41 7.72 4.29
N ALA A 49 15.77 6.56 4.26
CA ALA A 49 15.81 5.57 5.31
C ALA A 49 16.63 4.36 4.83
N ASP A 50 17.33 3.72 5.76
CA ASP A 50 17.99 2.46 5.47
C ASP A 50 16.96 1.45 4.93
N LEU A 51 17.36 0.66 3.94
CA LEU A 51 16.49 -0.37 3.38
C LEU A 51 16.17 -1.37 4.50
N LEU A 52 14.93 -1.29 5.00
CA LEU A 52 14.35 -2.38 5.76
C LEU A 52 14.06 -3.53 4.79
N PRO A 53 14.32 -4.78 5.18
CA PRO A 53 13.95 -5.93 4.36
C PRO A 53 12.44 -5.86 4.07
N LEU A 54 12.11 -5.89 2.78
CA LEU A 54 10.72 -6.01 2.35
C LEU A 54 10.25 -7.43 2.63
N PRO A 55 9.08 -7.63 3.25
CA PRO A 55 8.51 -8.96 3.39
C PRO A 55 8.23 -9.54 2.00
N TYR A 56 8.34 -10.85 1.86
CA TYR A 56 7.85 -11.56 0.68
C TYR A 56 6.33 -11.57 0.71
N LEU A 57 5.72 -10.84 -0.22
CA LEU A 57 4.27 -10.73 -0.35
C LEU A 57 3.79 -11.61 -1.50
N GLU A 58 2.77 -12.41 -1.22
CA GLU A 58 2.02 -13.15 -2.23
C GLU A 58 0.90 -12.26 -2.78
N LEU A 59 0.85 -12.14 -4.10
CA LEU A 59 -0.28 -11.53 -4.80
C LEU A 59 -1.34 -12.59 -5.03
N ARG A 60 -2.49 -12.45 -4.36
CA ARG A 60 -3.67 -13.28 -4.60
C ARG A 60 -4.68 -12.50 -5.43
N ILE A 61 -5.16 -13.14 -6.49
CA ILE A 61 -6.16 -12.59 -7.39
C ILE A 61 -7.34 -13.56 -7.41
N ASP A 62 -8.50 -13.08 -7.03
CA ASP A 62 -9.74 -13.83 -7.03
C ASP A 62 -10.72 -13.25 -8.07
N PRO A 63 -10.90 -13.90 -9.22
CA PRO A 63 -11.89 -13.48 -10.20
C PRO A 63 -13.31 -13.79 -9.69
N GLY A 64 -13.95 -12.80 -9.07
CA GLY A 64 -15.33 -12.91 -8.60
C GLY A 64 -16.36 -12.75 -9.72
N SER A 65 -17.64 -12.97 -9.40
CA SER A 65 -18.74 -12.93 -10.39
C SER A 65 -19.01 -11.55 -11.01
N LYS A 66 -18.66 -10.47 -10.30
CA LYS A 66 -18.85 -9.07 -10.74
C LYS A 66 -17.56 -8.25 -10.75
N PHE A 67 -16.62 -8.60 -9.88
CA PHE A 67 -15.42 -7.82 -9.62
C PHE A 67 -14.26 -8.76 -9.31
N THR A 68 -13.04 -8.32 -9.62
CA THR A 68 -11.83 -9.07 -9.29
C THR A 68 -11.29 -8.60 -7.95
N GLY A 69 -11.24 -9.47 -6.96
CA GLY A 69 -10.56 -9.22 -5.70
C GLY A 69 -9.05 -9.34 -5.87
N ILE A 70 -8.30 -8.40 -5.31
CA ILE A 70 -6.83 -8.43 -5.32
C ILE A 70 -6.36 -8.23 -3.88
N ALA A 71 -5.49 -9.11 -3.40
CA ALA A 71 -4.92 -9.05 -2.06
C ALA A 71 -3.40 -9.24 -2.08
N LEU A 72 -2.71 -8.48 -1.23
CA LEU A 72 -1.33 -8.74 -0.86
C LEU A 72 -1.34 -9.44 0.50
N VAL A 73 -0.69 -10.60 0.55
CA VAL A 73 -0.61 -11.44 1.74
C VAL A 73 0.85 -11.58 2.15
N ASP A 74 1.13 -11.33 3.42
CA ASP A 74 2.42 -11.64 4.00
C ASP A 74 2.49 -13.16 4.23
N ILE A 75 3.46 -13.82 3.58
CA ILE A 75 3.55 -15.29 3.55
C ILE A 75 3.97 -15.85 4.91
N GLU A 76 4.79 -15.14 5.67
CA GLU A 76 5.30 -15.62 6.96
C GLU A 76 4.21 -15.59 8.03
N THR A 77 3.37 -14.55 8.00
CA THR A 77 2.31 -14.34 9.00
C THR A 77 0.94 -14.84 8.55
N GLU A 78 0.79 -15.21 7.26
CA GLU A 78 -0.48 -15.48 6.58
C GLU A 78 -1.52 -14.35 6.72
N THR A 79 -1.06 -13.11 6.88
CA THR A 79 -1.95 -11.97 7.07
C THR A 79 -2.15 -11.17 5.79
N ILE A 80 -3.39 -10.75 5.55
CA ILE A 80 -3.72 -9.81 4.47
C ILE A 80 -3.29 -8.41 4.91
N VAL A 81 -2.29 -7.86 4.22
CA VAL A 81 -1.75 -6.52 4.53
C VAL A 81 -2.45 -5.44 3.72
N TRP A 82 -2.92 -5.77 2.52
CA TRP A 82 -3.66 -4.85 1.69
C TRP A 82 -4.61 -5.62 0.77
N ALA A 83 -5.80 -5.09 0.55
CA ALA A 83 -6.74 -5.65 -0.41
C ALA A 83 -7.52 -4.56 -1.15
N MET A 84 -7.91 -4.88 -2.38
CA MET A 84 -8.84 -4.09 -3.18
C MET A 84 -9.80 -4.96 -3.98
N GLU A 85 -10.87 -4.33 -4.43
CA GLU A 85 -11.76 -4.86 -5.45
C GLU A 85 -11.60 -3.99 -6.70
N GLU A 86 -11.24 -4.61 -7.82
CA GLU A 86 -11.25 -3.94 -9.12
C GLU A 86 -12.70 -3.81 -9.57
N ARG A 87 -13.13 -2.56 -9.72
CA ARG A 87 -14.44 -2.22 -10.25
C ARG A 87 -14.24 -1.68 -11.65
N THR A 88 -14.29 -2.56 -12.66
CA THR A 88 -14.46 -2.14 -14.05
C THR A 88 -15.81 -1.43 -14.21
N SER A 89 -15.84 -0.14 -13.89
CA SER A 89 -16.83 0.79 -14.40
C SER A 89 -16.12 1.58 -15.48
N TRP A 90 -16.38 1.19 -16.73
CA TRP A 90 -16.13 1.92 -17.98
C TRP A 90 -15.05 3.02 -17.93
N ILE A 91 -13.93 2.76 -18.63
CA ILE A 91 -13.13 3.78 -19.33
C ILE A 91 -14.04 4.95 -19.74
N ILE A 92 -13.76 6.20 -19.34
CA ILE A 92 -13.29 7.42 -20.08
C ILE A 92 -13.23 8.58 -19.04
N TYR A 93 -12.30 9.57 -18.99
CA TYR A 93 -11.71 10.45 -19.99
C TYR A 93 -10.44 11.17 -19.45
N PHE A 94 -9.46 11.36 -20.36
CA PHE A 94 -8.31 12.29 -20.43
C PHE A 94 -7.35 12.42 -19.24
#